data_AF-A0A929GVF2-F1
#
_entry.id   AF-A0A929GVF2-F1
#
_cell.length_a   1.000
_cell.length_b   1.000
_cell.length_c   1.000
_cell.angle_alpha   90.00
_cell.angle_beta   90.00
_cell.angle_gamma   90.00
#
_symmetry.space_group_name_H-M   'P 1'
#
loop_
_entity.id
_entity.type
_entity.pdbx_description
1 polymer ?
#
loop_
_entity_poly.entity_id
_entity_poly.type
_entity_poly.pdbx_seq_one_letter_code
_entity_poly.pdbx_strand_id
1 'polypeptide(L)'
;MDKYPRMFIISSVIYLLIGTVMGVMMASHALDPQFRFVHIHLNLFGFMAMMVFGVAYHILPRFMGKTIKYPMLIPVHFYFATIGLIGMLIAFLAGGYTEADALIAEKLFEMSAGFSTLAVFLFAINIIPVLLLTPRRAPGSAPVLASAPSPEPKAEGAQETFVITASMKISEVLEKKPGTLNVFINAGFKALADPEKRKTMGEKLVLKTACQIRGINVDDLLKKLNGPIAEGESQGQAVEAAPEVPQAQLSIKRGDLITLQTPVGHMVQVYPETKIVLERNYGGECFTCPGMAVETIEQTANMHNKKPEEILDEINTIVKKALSKA
;
A
#
# COMPACT_ATOMS: atom_id res chain seq x y z
N MET A 1 5.80 -5.12 7.24
CA MET A 1 6.61 -5.71 6.15
C MET A 1 5.93 -6.99 5.69
N ASP A 2 5.84 -7.20 4.37
CA ASP A 2 5.20 -8.40 3.80
C ASP A 2 5.99 -9.68 4.11
N LYS A 3 5.33 -10.84 4.07
CA LYS A 3 5.91 -12.13 4.51
C LYS A 3 7.24 -12.45 3.81
N TYR A 4 7.28 -12.42 2.48
CA TYR A 4 8.46 -12.85 1.71
C TYR A 4 9.65 -11.88 1.80
N PRO A 5 9.49 -10.55 1.70
CA PRO A 5 10.57 -9.60 1.99
C PRO A 5 11.21 -9.83 3.37
N ARG A 6 10.38 -10.10 4.39
CA ARG A 6 10.87 -10.46 5.73
C ARG A 6 11.65 -11.77 5.73
N MET A 7 11.17 -12.80 5.01
CA MET A 7 11.88 -14.08 4.91
C MET A 7 13.25 -13.92 4.24
N PHE A 8 13.36 -13.15 3.16
CA PHE A 8 14.64 -12.83 2.52
C PHE A 8 15.65 -12.22 3.51
N ILE A 9 15.20 -11.25 4.32
CA ILE A 9 16.05 -10.58 5.32
C ILE A 9 16.44 -11.54 6.45
N ILE A 10 15.51 -12.36 6.94
CA ILE A 10 15.83 -13.34 7.98
C ILE A 10 16.84 -14.37 7.46
N SER A 11 16.61 -14.91 6.25
CA SER A 11 17.53 -15.84 5.61
C SER A 11 18.91 -15.21 5.39
N SER A 12 19.00 -13.95 5.00
CA SER A 12 20.29 -13.28 4.77
C SER A 12 21.12 -13.18 6.04
N VAL A 13 20.49 -12.83 7.16
CA VAL A 13 21.17 -12.77 8.47
C VAL A 13 21.63 -14.17 8.90
N ILE A 14 20.81 -15.21 8.69
CA ILE A 14 21.21 -16.59 8.99
C ILE A 14 22.44 -16.99 8.17
N TYR A 15 22.43 -16.74 6.85
CA TYR A 15 23.58 -17.06 6.00
C TYR A 15 24.84 -16.26 6.35
N LEU A 16 24.70 -15.00 6.79
CA LEU A 16 25.82 -14.21 7.29
C LEU A 16 26.44 -14.83 8.55
N LEU A 17 25.61 -15.26 9.51
CA LEU A 17 26.10 -15.89 10.73
C LEU A 17 26.87 -17.18 10.43
N ILE A 18 26.34 -18.01 9.53
CA ILE A 18 27.04 -19.23 9.08
C ILE A 18 28.33 -18.88 8.35
N GLY A 19 28.27 -17.93 7.42
CA GLY A 19 29.42 -17.49 6.62
C GLY A 19 30.56 -16.91 7.46
N THR A 20 30.24 -16.13 8.49
CA THR A 20 31.24 -15.54 9.40
C THR A 20 31.92 -16.58 10.28
N VAL A 21 31.17 -17.51 10.88
CA VAL A 21 31.73 -18.66 11.64
C VAL A 21 32.67 -19.45 10.74
N MET A 22 32.23 -19.77 9.53
CA MET A 22 33.04 -20.49 8.56
C MET A 22 34.32 -19.74 8.17
N GLY A 23 34.25 -18.41 8.04
CA GLY A 23 35.42 -17.57 7.78
C GLY A 23 36.46 -17.63 8.91
N VAL A 24 36.02 -17.61 10.17
CA VAL A 24 36.90 -17.78 11.33
C VAL A 24 37.54 -19.17 11.34
N MET A 25 36.75 -20.21 11.07
CA MET A 25 37.28 -21.59 11.00
C MET A 25 38.34 -21.73 9.91
N MET A 26 38.13 -21.16 8.73
CA MET A 26 39.13 -21.13 7.66
C MET A 26 40.38 -20.34 8.05
N ALA A 27 40.24 -19.20 8.72
CA ALA A 27 41.37 -18.39 9.19
C ALA A 27 42.19 -19.12 10.27
N SER A 28 41.55 -19.95 11.09
CA SER A 28 42.20 -20.79 12.10
C SER A 28 42.79 -22.09 11.54
N HIS A 29 42.73 -22.31 10.23
CA HIS A 29 43.09 -23.57 9.56
C HIS A 29 42.26 -24.80 9.99
N ALA A 30 41.11 -24.60 10.62
CA ALA A 30 40.17 -25.67 10.97
C ALA A 30 39.34 -26.18 9.78
N LEU A 31 39.23 -25.37 8.71
CA LEU A 31 38.62 -25.77 7.44
C LEU A 31 39.61 -25.60 6.30
N ASP A 32 39.60 -26.57 5.37
CA ASP A 32 40.45 -26.58 4.19
C ASP A 32 40.14 -25.39 3.25
N PRO A 33 41.15 -24.81 2.56
CA PRO A 33 40.93 -23.78 1.55
C PRO A 33 39.88 -24.08 0.47
N GLN A 34 39.56 -25.34 0.16
CA GLN A 34 38.50 -25.71 -0.78
C GLN A 34 37.11 -25.15 -0.39
N PHE A 35 36.88 -24.91 0.90
CA PHE A 35 35.65 -24.33 1.44
C PHE A 35 35.45 -22.86 1.08
N ARG A 36 36.45 -22.20 0.46
CA ARG A 36 36.33 -20.81 -0.04
C ARG A 36 35.12 -20.61 -0.93
N PHE A 37 34.82 -21.57 -1.81
CA PHE A 37 33.67 -21.47 -2.70
C PHE A 37 32.36 -21.32 -1.90
N VAL A 38 32.17 -22.17 -0.89
CA VAL A 38 30.97 -22.18 -0.03
C VAL A 38 30.89 -20.91 0.80
N HIS A 39 32.02 -20.49 1.41
CA HIS A 39 32.09 -19.25 2.19
C HIS A 39 31.70 -18.02 1.36
N ILE A 40 32.22 -17.90 0.13
CA ILE A 40 31.94 -16.76 -0.75
C ILE A 40 30.47 -16.75 -1.15
N HIS A 41 29.88 -17.88 -1.53
CA HIS A 41 28.48 -17.92 -1.97
C HIS A 41 27.49 -17.73 -0.82
N LEU A 42 27.79 -18.22 0.38
CA LEU A 42 27.02 -17.91 1.59
C LEU A 42 26.99 -16.41 1.88
N ASN A 43 28.13 -15.72 1.76
CA ASN A 43 28.20 -14.29 2.06
C ASN A 43 27.67 -13.40 0.92
N LEU A 44 28.02 -13.69 -0.33
CA LEU A 44 27.59 -12.87 -1.47
C LEU A 44 26.14 -13.17 -1.88
N PHE A 45 25.81 -14.43 -2.16
CA PHE A 45 24.45 -14.76 -2.60
C PHE A 45 23.51 -14.92 -1.40
N GLY A 46 23.93 -15.66 -0.37
CA GLY A 46 23.13 -15.89 0.83
C GLY A 46 22.88 -14.63 1.64
N PHE A 47 23.92 -13.87 1.99
CA PHE A 47 23.74 -12.63 2.76
C PHE A 47 23.45 -11.42 1.87
N MET A 48 24.41 -10.97 1.05
CA MET A 48 24.28 -9.70 0.33
C MET A 48 23.09 -9.68 -0.64
N ALA A 49 22.97 -10.68 -1.52
CA ALA A 49 21.91 -10.69 -2.52
C ALA A 49 20.52 -10.87 -1.87
N MET A 50 20.34 -11.79 -0.92
CA MET A 50 19.05 -11.95 -0.23
C MET A 50 18.65 -10.69 0.55
N MET A 51 19.61 -10.01 1.19
CA MET A 51 19.36 -8.73 1.85
C MET A 51 18.85 -7.69 0.84
N VAL A 52 19.53 -7.56 -0.31
CA VAL A 52 19.11 -6.67 -1.39
C VAL A 52 17.72 -7.04 -1.88
N PHE A 53 17.40 -8.32 -2.09
CA PHE A 53 16.08 -8.76 -2.55
C PHE A 53 14.98 -8.38 -1.56
N GLY A 54 15.16 -8.70 -0.27
CA GLY A 54 14.18 -8.41 0.76
C GLY A 54 13.94 -6.92 0.93
N VAL A 55 15.02 -6.13 1.00
CA VAL A 55 14.94 -4.68 1.11
C VAL A 55 14.32 -4.07 -0.16
N ALA A 56 14.74 -4.48 -1.35
CA ALA A 56 14.22 -3.96 -2.61
C ALA A 56 12.70 -4.18 -2.74
N TYR A 57 12.19 -5.37 -2.43
CA TYR A 57 10.75 -5.64 -2.47
C TYR A 57 9.97 -4.85 -1.42
N HIS A 58 10.59 -4.53 -0.29
CA HIS A 58 9.94 -3.74 0.75
C HIS A 58 9.96 -2.24 0.41
N ILE A 59 11.11 -1.72 0.00
CA ILE A 59 11.39 -0.29 -0.02
C ILE A 59 11.08 0.34 -1.39
N LEU A 60 11.52 -0.26 -2.50
CA LEU A 60 11.40 0.34 -3.83
C LEU A 60 9.95 0.62 -4.26
N PRO A 61 8.98 -0.29 -4.06
CA PRO A 61 7.58 -0.02 -4.40
C PRO A 61 7.02 1.20 -3.66
N ARG A 62 7.40 1.35 -2.38
CA ARG A 62 6.93 2.42 -1.50
C ARG A 62 7.55 3.76 -1.89
N PHE A 63 8.86 3.80 -2.14
CA PHE A 63 9.53 5.04 -2.60
C PHE A 63 9.07 5.48 -3.99
N MET A 64 8.81 4.55 -4.90
CA MET A 64 8.36 4.88 -6.26
C MET A 64 6.86 5.11 -6.38
N GLY A 65 6.09 4.88 -5.31
CA GLY A 65 4.61 4.95 -5.33
C GLY A 65 3.97 3.96 -6.30
N LYS A 66 4.62 2.81 -6.56
CA LYS A 66 4.17 1.79 -7.51
C LYS A 66 4.00 0.45 -6.81
N THR A 67 3.08 -0.36 -7.30
CA THR A 67 2.95 -1.75 -6.87
C THR A 67 3.88 -2.67 -7.68
N ILE A 68 4.22 -3.83 -7.11
CA ILE A 68 4.95 -4.88 -7.84
C ILE A 68 4.05 -5.43 -8.95
N LYS A 69 4.60 -5.56 -10.17
CA LYS A 69 3.85 -6.01 -11.35
C LYS A 69 3.37 -7.46 -11.25
N TYR A 70 4.23 -8.37 -10.77
CA TYR A 70 3.92 -9.80 -10.67
C TYR A 70 4.15 -10.33 -9.24
N PRO A 71 3.27 -10.01 -8.28
CA PRO A 71 3.45 -10.39 -6.87
C PRO A 71 3.52 -11.90 -6.65
N MET A 72 2.91 -12.71 -7.52
CA MET A 72 2.95 -14.17 -7.45
C MET A 72 4.34 -14.76 -7.75
N LEU A 73 5.24 -14.00 -8.39
CA LEU A 73 6.61 -14.45 -8.66
C LEU A 73 7.56 -14.25 -7.48
N ILE A 74 7.19 -13.45 -6.48
CA ILE A 74 8.00 -13.21 -5.28
C ILE A 74 8.22 -14.50 -4.46
N PRO A 75 7.19 -15.30 -4.13
CA PRO A 75 7.42 -16.60 -3.49
C PRO A 75 8.30 -17.52 -4.33
N VAL A 76 8.03 -17.62 -5.64
CA VAL A 76 8.80 -18.48 -6.55
C VAL A 76 10.27 -18.07 -6.54
N HIS A 77 10.54 -16.76 -6.64
CA HIS A 77 11.88 -16.20 -6.51
C HIS A 77 12.54 -16.62 -5.19
N PHE A 78 11.86 -16.47 -4.05
CA PHE A 78 12.42 -16.84 -2.74
C PHE A 78 12.83 -18.32 -2.66
N TYR A 79 11.95 -19.22 -3.10
CA TYR A 79 12.25 -20.65 -3.07
C TYR A 79 13.34 -21.04 -4.05
N PHE A 80 13.34 -20.50 -5.27
CA PHE A 80 14.40 -20.76 -6.25
C PHE A 80 15.76 -20.24 -5.77
N ALA A 81 15.80 -19.05 -5.15
CA ALA A 81 17.04 -18.49 -4.60
C ALA A 81 17.56 -19.36 -3.44
N THR A 82 16.67 -19.82 -2.56
CA THR A 82 17.03 -20.62 -1.38
C THR A 82 17.46 -22.04 -1.77
N ILE A 83 16.65 -22.74 -2.56
CA ILE A 83 16.92 -24.11 -3.01
C ILE A 83 18.13 -24.12 -3.94
N GLY A 84 18.25 -23.13 -4.83
CA GLY A 84 19.40 -22.99 -5.71
C GLY A 84 20.70 -22.78 -4.93
N LEU A 85 20.71 -21.91 -3.93
CA LEU A 85 21.89 -21.73 -3.09
C LEU A 85 22.22 -23.00 -2.32
N ILE A 86 21.29 -23.53 -1.52
CA ILE A 86 21.54 -24.70 -0.67
C ILE A 86 21.96 -25.91 -1.51
N GLY A 87 21.27 -26.17 -2.62
CA GLY A 87 21.58 -27.27 -3.53
C GLY A 87 22.98 -27.14 -4.12
N MET A 88 23.38 -25.93 -4.53
CA MET A 88 24.72 -25.67 -5.07
C MET A 88 25.80 -25.88 -4.00
N LEU A 89 25.57 -25.44 -2.76
CA LEU A 89 26.52 -25.63 -1.66
C LEU A 89 26.67 -27.12 -1.29
N ILE A 90 25.56 -27.85 -1.18
CA ILE A 90 25.58 -29.30 -0.88
C ILE A 90 26.25 -30.07 -2.00
N ALA A 91 25.90 -29.79 -3.25
CA ALA A 91 26.49 -30.45 -4.41
C ALA A 91 28.01 -30.22 -4.50
N PHE A 92 28.47 -29.01 -4.20
CA PHE A 92 29.90 -28.70 -4.14
C PHE A 92 30.61 -29.47 -3.03
N LEU A 93 30.01 -29.56 -1.84
CA LEU A 93 30.59 -30.27 -0.69
C LEU A 93 30.55 -31.79 -0.82
N ALA A 94 29.58 -32.32 -1.57
CA ALA A 94 29.41 -33.75 -1.76
C ALA A 94 30.44 -34.38 -2.72
N GLY A 95 31.41 -33.59 -3.25
CA GLY A 95 32.43 -33.98 -4.23
C GLY A 95 32.74 -35.48 -4.21
N GLY A 96 32.26 -36.18 -5.25
CA GLY A 96 31.94 -37.60 -5.23
C GLY A 96 33.07 -38.52 -4.77
N TYR A 97 32.72 -39.49 -3.92
CA TYR A 97 33.62 -40.56 -3.48
C TYR A 97 33.83 -41.63 -4.56
N THR A 98 32.91 -41.72 -5.51
CA THR A 98 32.94 -42.59 -6.69
C THR A 98 32.66 -41.79 -7.96
N GLU A 99 33.04 -42.31 -9.12
CA GLU A 99 32.75 -41.68 -10.43
C GLU A 99 31.25 -41.43 -10.66
N ALA A 100 30.39 -42.33 -10.16
CA ALA A 100 28.95 -42.18 -10.25
C ALA A 100 28.43 -41.04 -9.37
N ASP A 101 28.94 -40.92 -8.14
CA ASP A 101 28.58 -39.86 -7.21
C ASP A 101 29.07 -38.49 -7.70
N ALA A 102 30.23 -38.45 -8.35
CA ALA A 102 30.78 -37.24 -8.94
C ALA A 102 29.86 -36.68 -10.04
N LEU A 103 29.38 -37.55 -10.94
CA LEU A 103 28.47 -37.15 -12.01
C LEU A 103 27.11 -36.64 -11.46
N ILE A 104 26.60 -37.26 -10.39
CA ILE A 104 25.36 -36.81 -9.73
C ILE A 104 25.57 -35.45 -9.08
N ALA A 105 26.69 -35.25 -8.36
CA ALA A 105 27.02 -34.00 -7.70
C ALA A 105 27.18 -32.86 -8.73
N GLU A 106 27.89 -33.09 -9.84
CA GLU A 106 28.04 -32.13 -10.93
C GLU A 106 26.69 -31.71 -11.51
N LYS A 107 25.81 -32.69 -11.81
CA LYS A 107 24.50 -32.37 -12.38
C LYS A 107 23.61 -31.63 -11.38
N LEU A 108 23.65 -32.00 -10.11
CA LEU A 108 22.93 -31.30 -9.05
C LEU A 108 23.43 -29.86 -8.90
N PHE A 109 24.75 -29.66 -8.97
CA PHE A 109 25.37 -28.35 -8.92
C PHE A 109 24.89 -27.47 -10.09
N GLU A 110 24.94 -27.97 -11.32
CA GLU A 110 24.48 -27.27 -12.52
C GLU A 110 22.99 -26.87 -12.42
N MET A 111 22.14 -27.81 -12.00
CA MET A 111 20.70 -27.57 -11.80
C MET A 111 20.45 -26.49 -10.74
N SER A 112 21.16 -26.56 -9.62
CA SER A 112 21.00 -25.61 -8.51
C SER A 112 21.52 -24.21 -8.86
N ALA A 113 22.62 -24.13 -9.63
CA ALA A 113 23.10 -22.88 -10.21
C ALA A 113 22.08 -22.30 -11.21
N GLY A 114 21.42 -23.14 -12.00
CA GLY A 114 20.29 -22.77 -12.87
C GLY A 114 19.13 -22.16 -12.09
N PHE A 115 18.73 -22.74 -10.95
CA PHE A 115 17.71 -22.17 -10.08
C PHE A 115 18.10 -20.82 -9.48
N SER A 116 19.36 -20.69 -9.04
CA SER A 116 19.90 -19.41 -8.53
C SER A 116 19.88 -18.33 -9.61
N THR A 117 20.21 -18.70 -10.84
CA THR A 117 20.17 -17.79 -12.00
C THR A 117 18.73 -17.36 -12.31
N LEU A 118 17.80 -18.32 -12.36
CA LEU A 118 16.38 -18.02 -12.59
C LEU A 118 15.81 -17.10 -11.50
N ALA A 119 16.20 -17.28 -10.23
CA ALA A 119 15.84 -16.38 -9.15
C ALA A 119 16.24 -14.92 -9.44
N VAL A 120 17.47 -14.68 -9.91
CA VAL A 120 17.93 -13.34 -10.29
C VAL A 120 17.09 -12.74 -11.43
N PHE A 121 16.72 -13.55 -12.43
CA PHE A 121 15.81 -13.09 -13.50
C PHE A 121 14.41 -12.74 -12.97
N LEU A 122 13.83 -13.56 -12.09
CA LEU A 122 12.53 -13.29 -11.47
C LEU A 122 12.55 -12.00 -10.63
N PHE A 123 13.67 -11.72 -9.96
CA PHE A 123 13.89 -10.46 -9.28
C PHE A 123 13.87 -9.27 -10.26
N ALA A 124 14.68 -9.35 -11.31
CA ALA A 124 14.79 -8.31 -12.33
C ALA A 124 13.44 -8.02 -13.02
N ILE A 125 12.70 -9.06 -13.42
CA ILE A 125 11.38 -8.96 -14.04
C ILE A 125 10.38 -8.18 -13.17
N ASN A 126 10.49 -8.28 -11.84
CA ASN A 126 9.62 -7.55 -10.92
C ASN A 126 10.09 -6.13 -10.60
N ILE A 127 11.39 -5.93 -10.41
CA ILE A 127 11.94 -4.64 -9.97
C ILE A 127 12.15 -3.66 -11.12
N ILE A 128 12.58 -4.11 -12.30
CA ILE A 128 12.79 -3.23 -13.46
C ILE A 128 11.54 -2.41 -13.79
N PRO A 129 10.32 -2.99 -13.85
CA PRO A 129 9.09 -2.21 -14.05
C PRO A 129 8.85 -1.14 -12.98
N VAL A 130 9.17 -1.43 -11.71
CA VAL A 130 9.04 -0.47 -10.61
C VAL A 130 9.98 0.72 -10.82
N LEU A 131 11.20 0.45 -11.30
CA LEU A 131 12.20 1.49 -11.54
C LEU A 131 11.91 2.30 -12.83
N LEU A 132 11.62 1.63 -13.94
CA LEU A 132 11.60 2.28 -15.26
C LEU A 132 10.24 2.83 -15.69
N LEU A 133 9.12 2.24 -15.26
CA LEU A 133 7.82 2.62 -15.80
C LEU A 133 7.26 3.85 -15.09
N THR A 134 7.40 5.04 -15.66
CA THR A 134 6.78 6.28 -15.14
C THR A 134 5.28 6.05 -14.89
N PRO A 135 4.68 6.55 -13.79
CA PRO A 135 3.24 6.48 -13.60
C PRO A 135 2.55 7.01 -14.87
N ARG A 136 1.62 6.24 -15.45
CA ARG A 136 0.78 6.76 -16.54
C ARG A 136 0.05 7.97 -15.97
N ARG A 137 0.49 9.17 -16.34
CA ARG A 137 -0.26 10.40 -16.12
C ARG A 137 -1.65 10.10 -16.68
N ALA A 138 -2.67 10.06 -15.81
CA ALA A 138 -4.03 9.85 -16.27
C ALA A 138 -4.30 10.85 -17.41
N PRO A 139 -4.82 10.42 -18.57
CA PRO A 139 -5.23 11.34 -19.62
C PRO A 139 -6.17 12.36 -18.98
N GLY A 140 -5.71 13.60 -18.82
CA GLY A 140 -6.47 14.64 -18.12
C GLY A 140 -5.72 15.47 -17.08
N SER A 141 -4.46 15.17 -16.75
CA SER A 141 -3.69 16.02 -15.81
C SER A 141 -2.69 16.94 -16.48
N ALA A 142 -2.90 17.40 -17.73
CA ALA A 142 -2.11 18.51 -18.27
C ALA A 142 -2.19 19.74 -17.33
N PRO A 143 -1.14 20.56 -17.20
CA PRO A 143 -1.23 21.78 -16.41
C PRO A 143 -2.37 22.63 -16.98
N VAL A 144 -3.24 23.11 -16.09
CA VAL A 144 -4.36 23.99 -16.42
C VAL A 144 -3.77 25.31 -16.92
N LEU A 145 -3.39 25.37 -18.20
CA LEU A 145 -3.23 26.63 -18.92
C LEU A 145 -4.61 27.05 -19.40
N ALA A 146 -4.90 28.33 -19.19
CA ALA A 146 -6.17 29.01 -19.37
C ALA A 146 -7.04 28.48 -20.54
N SER A 147 -8.28 28.18 -20.20
CA SER A 147 -9.36 27.81 -21.12
C SER A 147 -9.56 28.86 -22.22
N ALA A 148 -9.28 28.49 -23.47
CA ALA A 148 -9.85 29.14 -24.64
C ALA A 148 -11.04 28.29 -25.16
N PRO A 149 -12.16 28.91 -25.58
CA PRO A 149 -13.34 28.19 -26.03
C PRO A 149 -13.27 27.88 -27.53
N SER A 150 -13.56 26.64 -27.91
CA SER A 150 -14.03 26.22 -29.26
C SER A 150 -14.15 24.69 -29.31
N PRO A 151 -14.82 24.11 -30.32
CA PRO A 151 -16.16 24.40 -30.84
C PRO A 151 -17.06 23.15 -30.70
N GLU A 152 -18.37 23.31 -30.70
CA GLU A 152 -19.32 22.18 -30.75
C GLU A 152 -19.13 21.34 -32.03
N PRO A 153 -19.11 19.99 -31.93
CA PRO A 153 -19.42 19.13 -33.06
C PRO A 153 -20.83 18.54 -32.91
N LYS A 154 -21.56 18.63 -34.01
CA LYS A 154 -22.94 18.20 -34.25
C LYS A 154 -23.18 16.72 -33.94
N ALA A 155 -24.42 16.47 -33.54
CA ALA A 155 -25.02 15.17 -33.29
C ALA A 155 -25.03 14.25 -34.52
N GLU A 156 -24.78 12.96 -34.28
CA GLU A 156 -25.26 11.84 -35.09
C GLU A 156 -25.46 10.62 -34.17
N GLY A 157 -26.63 9.98 -34.28
CA GLY A 157 -27.24 9.20 -33.22
C GLY A 157 -26.89 7.71 -33.17
N ALA A 158 -26.97 7.17 -31.94
CA ALA A 158 -27.38 5.81 -31.62
C ALA A 158 -27.90 5.81 -30.17
N GLN A 159 -29.16 5.45 -29.95
CA GLN A 159 -29.75 5.33 -28.62
C GLN A 159 -29.20 4.08 -27.93
N GLU A 160 -28.14 4.24 -27.13
CA GLU A 160 -27.69 3.23 -26.19
C GLU A 160 -28.49 3.36 -24.89
N THR A 161 -29.16 2.28 -24.49
CA THR A 161 -29.77 2.13 -23.17
C THR A 161 -28.73 2.41 -22.09
N PHE A 162 -28.82 3.58 -21.46
CA PHE A 162 -27.86 4.00 -20.45
C PHE A 162 -28.00 3.13 -19.18
N VAL A 163 -27.05 2.22 -18.99
CA VAL A 163 -26.95 1.36 -17.79
C VAL A 163 -26.09 2.05 -16.75
N ILE A 164 -26.65 2.32 -15.57
CA ILE A 164 -25.89 2.85 -14.44
C ILE A 164 -25.03 1.73 -13.87
N THR A 165 -23.71 1.96 -13.78
CA THR A 165 -22.74 0.99 -13.26
C THR A 165 -22.11 1.45 -11.94
N ALA A 166 -21.59 0.51 -11.14
CA ALA A 166 -21.01 0.78 -9.81
C ALA A 166 -19.81 1.75 -9.85
N SER A 167 -19.15 1.89 -10.99
CA SER A 167 -17.98 2.77 -11.18
C SER A 167 -18.34 4.21 -11.53
N MET A 168 -19.62 4.52 -11.76
CA MET A 168 -20.03 5.88 -12.10
C MET A 168 -19.98 6.80 -10.88
N LYS A 169 -19.74 8.09 -11.12
CA LYS A 169 -19.89 9.11 -10.08
C LYS A 169 -21.36 9.40 -9.85
N ILE A 170 -21.72 9.71 -8.61
CA ILE A 170 -23.11 10.01 -8.26
C ILE A 170 -23.59 11.28 -8.98
N SER A 171 -22.74 12.29 -9.21
CA SER A 171 -23.10 13.47 -10.02
C SER A 171 -23.48 13.11 -11.45
N GLU A 172 -22.70 12.26 -12.11
CA GLU A 172 -22.94 11.82 -13.49
C GLU A 172 -24.25 11.01 -13.62
N VAL A 173 -24.60 10.24 -12.59
CA VAL A 173 -25.86 9.48 -12.55
C VAL A 173 -27.06 10.42 -12.35
N LEU A 174 -26.93 11.43 -11.48
CA LEU A 174 -27.99 12.42 -11.23
C LEU A 174 -28.21 13.39 -12.41
N GLU A 175 -27.14 13.73 -13.13
CA GLU A 175 -27.22 14.54 -14.36
C GLU A 175 -27.90 13.78 -15.49
N LYS A 176 -27.63 12.46 -15.62
CA LYS A 176 -28.19 11.63 -16.69
C LYS A 176 -29.60 11.10 -16.38
N LYS A 177 -29.97 10.91 -15.10
CA LYS A 177 -31.30 10.43 -14.69
C LYS A 177 -31.77 11.12 -13.40
N PRO A 178 -32.28 12.36 -13.48
CA PRO A 178 -32.60 13.19 -12.30
C PRO A 178 -33.65 12.58 -11.36
N GLY A 179 -34.54 11.71 -11.87
CA GLY A 179 -35.52 10.97 -11.07
C GLY A 179 -34.94 9.94 -10.10
N THR A 180 -33.64 9.61 -10.21
CA THR A 180 -32.97 8.68 -9.28
C THR A 180 -32.61 9.29 -7.93
N LEU A 181 -32.75 10.62 -7.78
CA LEU A 181 -32.44 11.34 -6.54
C LEU A 181 -33.20 10.76 -5.33
N ASN A 182 -34.48 10.43 -5.51
CA ASN A 182 -35.31 9.86 -4.44
C ASN A 182 -34.85 8.45 -4.04
N VAL A 183 -34.35 7.67 -5.01
CA VAL A 183 -33.77 6.34 -4.76
C VAL A 183 -32.49 6.46 -3.93
N PHE A 184 -31.64 7.45 -4.21
CA PHE A 184 -30.45 7.74 -3.41
C PHE A 184 -30.78 8.21 -2.00
N ILE A 185 -31.75 9.11 -1.85
CA ILE A 185 -32.18 9.61 -0.53
C ILE A 185 -32.74 8.46 0.32
N ASN A 186 -33.60 7.61 -0.27
CA ASN A 186 -34.20 6.45 0.40
C ASN A 186 -33.16 5.35 0.71
N ALA A 187 -32.11 5.22 -0.10
CA ALA A 187 -30.99 4.32 0.17
C ALA A 187 -30.04 4.82 1.27
N GLY A 188 -30.22 6.05 1.77
CA GLY A 188 -29.44 6.59 2.88
C GLY A 188 -28.49 7.75 2.52
N PHE A 189 -28.53 8.25 1.28
CA PHE A 189 -27.76 9.41 0.84
C PHE A 189 -28.52 10.74 1.04
N LYS A 190 -29.07 10.95 2.25
CA LYS A 190 -29.87 12.14 2.62
C LYS A 190 -29.15 13.48 2.39
N ALA A 191 -27.81 13.48 2.44
CA ALA A 191 -26.99 14.68 2.18
C ALA A 191 -27.08 15.18 0.73
N LEU A 192 -27.55 14.37 -0.22
CA LEU A 192 -27.77 14.76 -1.61
C LEU A 192 -29.07 15.56 -1.81
N ALA A 193 -29.93 15.66 -0.80
CA ALA A 193 -31.11 16.51 -0.81
C ALA A 193 -30.76 18.01 -0.79
N ASP A 194 -29.57 18.36 -0.29
CA ASP A 194 -29.06 19.73 -0.23
C ASP A 194 -28.31 20.09 -1.54
N PRO A 195 -28.78 21.09 -2.32
CA PRO A 195 -28.23 21.44 -3.63
C PRO A 195 -26.74 21.80 -3.65
N GLU A 196 -26.19 22.40 -2.59
CA GLU A 196 -24.77 22.79 -2.51
C GLU A 196 -23.87 21.60 -2.15
N LYS A 197 -24.31 20.76 -1.21
CA LYS A 197 -23.62 19.51 -0.83
C LYS A 197 -23.64 18.49 -1.96
N ARG A 198 -24.66 18.52 -2.82
CA ARG A 198 -24.76 17.68 -4.02
C ARG A 198 -23.63 17.95 -5.02
N LYS A 199 -23.26 19.21 -5.26
CA LYS A 199 -22.15 19.55 -6.20
C LYS A 199 -20.80 19.05 -5.68
N THR A 200 -20.53 19.29 -4.41
CA THR A 200 -19.22 18.94 -3.80
C THR A 200 -19.05 17.44 -3.52
N MET A 201 -20.12 16.73 -3.11
CA MET A 201 -20.07 15.29 -2.84
C MET A 201 -20.25 14.43 -4.09
N GLY A 202 -21.10 14.84 -5.03
CA GLY A 202 -21.40 14.06 -6.24
C GLY A 202 -20.18 13.89 -7.16
N GLU A 203 -19.35 14.94 -7.27
CA GLU A 203 -18.15 14.95 -8.12
C GLU A 203 -17.01 14.07 -7.59
N LYS A 204 -16.94 13.92 -6.26
CA LYS A 204 -15.85 13.22 -5.57
C LYS A 204 -16.17 11.77 -5.23
N LEU A 205 -17.43 11.35 -5.32
CA LEU A 205 -17.88 10.07 -4.78
C LEU A 205 -18.35 9.11 -5.89
N VAL A 206 -17.60 8.01 -6.05
CA VAL A 206 -17.95 6.88 -6.92
C VAL A 206 -18.99 6.01 -6.22
N LEU A 207 -20.01 5.54 -6.96
CA LEU A 207 -21.16 4.81 -6.44
C LEU A 207 -20.77 3.59 -5.58
N LYS A 208 -19.81 2.77 -6.05
CA LYS A 208 -19.28 1.62 -5.32
C LYS A 208 -18.69 2.03 -3.96
N THR A 209 -17.86 3.06 -3.94
CA THR A 209 -17.24 3.58 -2.73
C THR A 209 -18.29 4.21 -1.80
N ALA A 210 -19.29 4.88 -2.37
CA ALA A 210 -20.39 5.49 -1.63
C ALA A 210 -21.22 4.46 -0.87
N CYS A 211 -21.53 3.34 -1.52
CA CYS A 211 -22.27 2.23 -0.96
C CYS A 211 -21.43 1.45 0.06
N GLN A 212 -20.13 1.23 -0.22
CA GLN A 212 -19.19 0.60 0.71
C GLN A 212 -19.05 1.39 2.02
N ILE A 213 -18.94 2.73 1.94
CA ILE A 213 -18.82 3.60 3.14
C ILE A 213 -20.09 3.55 4.00
N ARG A 214 -21.26 3.36 3.40
CA ARG A 214 -22.56 3.36 4.11
C ARG A 214 -23.09 1.96 4.42
N GLY A 215 -22.35 0.90 4.07
CA GLY A 215 -22.78 -0.49 4.26
C GLY A 215 -24.02 -0.86 3.43
N ILE A 216 -24.23 -0.20 2.29
CA ILE A 216 -25.36 -0.44 1.40
C ILE A 216 -24.94 -1.47 0.35
N ASN A 217 -25.76 -2.48 0.09
CA ASN A 217 -25.49 -3.44 -0.97
C ASN A 217 -25.56 -2.76 -2.35
N VAL A 218 -24.40 -2.72 -3.03
CA VAL A 218 -24.22 -2.04 -4.32
C VAL A 218 -25.13 -2.65 -5.39
N ASP A 219 -25.29 -3.97 -5.40
CA ASP A 219 -26.05 -4.67 -6.44
C ASP A 219 -27.56 -4.46 -6.30
N ASP A 220 -28.05 -4.36 -5.06
CA ASP A 220 -29.46 -4.06 -4.79
C ASP A 220 -29.82 -2.61 -5.12
N LEU A 221 -28.90 -1.68 -4.87
CA LEU A 221 -29.08 -0.29 -5.27
C LEU A 221 -29.04 -0.12 -6.79
N LEU A 222 -28.13 -0.82 -7.48
CA LEU A 222 -28.05 -0.81 -8.94
C LEU A 222 -29.32 -1.37 -9.59
N LYS A 223 -29.94 -2.40 -9.01
CA LYS A 223 -31.24 -2.90 -9.46
C LYS A 223 -32.34 -1.84 -9.32
N LYS A 224 -32.37 -1.08 -8.23
CA LYS A 224 -33.34 0.00 -8.00
C LYS A 224 -33.09 1.24 -8.88
N LEU A 225 -31.84 1.54 -9.20
CA LEU A 225 -31.46 2.68 -10.07
C LEU A 225 -31.72 2.39 -11.56
N ASN A 226 -31.53 1.13 -11.96
CA ASN A 226 -31.79 0.66 -13.33
C ASN A 226 -33.24 0.17 -13.55
N GLY A 227 -34.01 -0.09 -12.48
CA GLY A 227 -35.41 -0.50 -12.54
C GLY A 227 -36.41 0.65 -12.81
N PRO A 228 -37.71 0.33 -12.99
CA PRO A 228 -38.76 1.33 -13.13
C PRO A 228 -38.96 2.09 -11.81
N ILE A 229 -38.91 3.42 -11.86
CA ILE A 229 -39.04 4.28 -10.68
C ILE A 229 -40.53 4.32 -10.30
N ALA A 230 -40.90 3.62 -9.23
CA ALA A 230 -42.23 3.66 -8.63
C ALA A 230 -42.21 4.59 -7.40
N GLU A 231 -43.17 5.52 -7.34
CA GLU A 231 -43.39 6.40 -6.20
C GLU A 231 -44.16 5.64 -5.10
N GLY A 232 -43.70 5.74 -3.85
CA GLY A 232 -44.51 5.42 -2.66
C GLY A 232 -44.04 4.27 -1.77
N GLU A 233 -44.06 4.55 -0.46
CA GLU A 233 -44.33 3.64 0.68
C GLU A 233 -43.17 2.87 1.39
N SER A 234 -42.75 3.47 2.52
CA SER A 234 -42.79 3.00 3.93
C SER A 234 -42.73 1.51 4.32
N GLN A 235 -42.12 1.30 5.51
CA GLN A 235 -42.07 0.09 6.37
C GLN A 235 -41.06 -0.98 5.91
N GLY A 236 -40.25 -1.63 6.75
CA GLY A 236 -40.09 -1.69 8.20
C GLY A 236 -39.26 -2.95 8.51
N GLN A 237 -38.77 -3.02 9.75
CA GLN A 237 -38.25 -4.20 10.48
C GLN A 237 -36.77 -4.61 10.37
N ALA A 238 -36.27 -4.92 11.57
CA ALA A 238 -34.92 -5.24 11.98
C ALA A 238 -34.73 -6.75 12.18
N VAL A 239 -33.48 -7.23 12.13
CA VAL A 239 -33.04 -8.50 12.74
C VAL A 239 -31.59 -8.37 13.25
N GLU A 240 -31.35 -8.83 14.49
CA GLU A 240 -30.09 -9.05 15.23
C GLU A 240 -29.15 -10.06 14.49
N ALA A 241 -27.84 -10.28 14.76
CA ALA A 241 -27.03 -10.21 15.97
C ALA A 241 -25.50 -10.12 15.68
N ALA A 242 -24.75 -9.81 16.74
CA ALA A 242 -23.32 -9.53 16.99
C ALA A 242 -22.23 -10.56 16.55
N PRO A 243 -20.92 -10.35 16.84
CA PRO A 243 -20.13 -9.10 16.99
C PRO A 243 -18.85 -9.11 16.12
N GLU A 244 -18.43 -7.96 15.57
CA GLU A 244 -17.05 -7.81 15.05
C GLU A 244 -16.35 -6.55 15.57
N VAL A 245 -15.07 -6.74 15.85
CA VAL A 245 -14.15 -5.91 16.64
C VAL A 245 -13.92 -4.53 16.00
N PRO A 246 -13.88 -3.41 16.77
CA PRO A 246 -13.99 -2.05 16.20
C PRO A 246 -12.72 -1.56 15.49
N GLN A 247 -12.85 -1.10 14.24
CA GLN A 247 -11.87 -0.22 13.54
C GLN A 247 -12.20 1.28 13.72
N ALA A 248 -12.93 1.65 14.76
CA ALA A 248 -13.24 3.03 15.04
C ALA A 248 -12.04 3.72 15.74
N GLN A 249 -11.33 4.59 15.02
CA GLN A 249 -10.88 5.94 15.47
C GLN A 249 -9.66 6.45 14.70
N LEU A 250 -9.83 6.96 13.48
CA LEU A 250 -8.83 7.89 12.89
C LEU A 250 -9.47 9.03 12.08
N SER A 251 -10.75 9.35 12.31
CA SER A 251 -11.41 10.53 11.75
C SER A 251 -11.88 11.45 12.87
N ILE A 252 -10.94 12.21 13.44
CA ILE A 252 -11.27 13.28 14.40
C ILE A 252 -12.12 14.36 13.71
N LYS A 253 -13.14 14.86 14.40
CA LYS A 253 -13.93 16.03 13.98
C LYS A 253 -13.53 17.24 14.82
N ARG A 254 -13.83 18.43 14.30
CA ARG A 254 -13.62 19.67 15.06
C ARG A 254 -14.56 19.66 16.28
N GLY A 255 -13.96 19.55 17.46
CA GLY A 255 -14.63 19.36 18.75
C GLY A 255 -14.07 18.16 19.53
N ASP A 256 -13.43 17.21 18.83
CA ASP A 256 -12.85 16.02 19.46
C ASP A 256 -11.48 16.32 20.07
N LEU A 257 -11.13 15.57 21.12
CA LEU A 257 -9.78 15.61 21.70
C LEU A 257 -8.80 14.85 20.82
N ILE A 258 -7.58 15.40 20.71
CA ILE A 258 -6.49 14.74 20.00
C ILE A 258 -5.87 13.69 20.90
N THR A 259 -5.54 12.54 20.31
CA THR A 259 -4.87 11.41 20.98
C THR A 259 -3.52 11.12 20.33
N LEU A 260 -2.64 10.38 21.02
CA LEU A 260 -1.34 9.94 20.51
C LEU A 260 -1.39 9.20 19.17
N GLN A 261 -2.49 8.50 18.90
CA GLN A 261 -2.70 7.73 17.68
C GLN A 261 -3.27 8.57 16.53
N THR A 262 -3.56 9.85 16.76
CA THR A 262 -4.10 10.73 15.72
C THR A 262 -3.04 10.97 14.65
N PRO A 263 -3.36 10.82 13.35
CA PRO A 263 -2.42 11.10 12.27
C PRO A 263 -2.14 12.61 12.21
N VAL A 264 -0.86 12.98 12.11
CA VAL A 264 -0.43 14.39 12.11
C VAL A 264 -1.08 15.17 10.97
N GLY A 265 -1.11 14.59 9.77
CA GLY A 265 -1.75 15.21 8.61
C GLY A 265 -3.24 15.48 8.81
N HIS A 266 -3.96 14.58 9.48
CA HIS A 266 -5.40 14.75 9.74
C HIS A 266 -5.64 15.79 10.84
N MET A 267 -4.81 15.82 11.89
CA MET A 267 -4.83 16.87 12.91
C MET A 267 -4.65 18.26 12.31
N VAL A 268 -3.65 18.46 11.46
CA VAL A 268 -3.37 19.77 10.85
C VAL A 268 -4.49 20.23 9.91
N GLN A 269 -5.22 19.29 9.29
CA GLN A 269 -6.39 19.63 8.47
C GLN A 269 -7.59 20.09 9.30
N VAL A 270 -7.84 19.44 10.45
CA VAL A 270 -8.98 19.75 11.32
C VAL A 270 -8.69 20.97 12.22
N TYR A 271 -7.44 21.11 12.68
CA TYR A 271 -6.95 22.18 13.54
C TYR A 271 -5.66 22.80 12.96
N PRO A 272 -5.75 23.69 11.96
CA PRO A 272 -4.60 24.37 11.37
C PRO A 272 -3.74 25.14 12.38
N GLU A 273 -4.32 25.54 13.51
CA GLU A 273 -3.67 26.26 14.60
C GLU A 273 -2.58 25.42 15.29
N THR A 274 -2.66 24.09 15.20
CA THR A 274 -1.67 23.16 15.78
C THR A 274 -0.32 23.18 15.06
N LYS A 275 -0.23 23.77 13.86
CA LYS A 275 1.02 23.90 13.10
C LYS A 275 2.13 24.57 13.90
N ILE A 276 1.80 25.55 14.74
CA ILE A 276 2.78 26.29 15.54
C ILE A 276 3.51 25.37 16.55
N VAL A 277 2.82 24.36 17.07
CA VAL A 277 3.41 23.38 18.01
C VAL A 277 4.37 22.47 17.27
N LEU A 278 4.02 22.07 16.04
CA LEU A 278 4.87 21.25 15.18
C LEU A 278 6.12 22.00 14.72
N GLU A 279 5.98 23.25 14.28
CA GLU A 279 7.11 24.11 13.89
C GLU A 279 8.09 24.32 15.04
N ARG A 280 7.57 24.58 16.25
CA ARG A 280 8.40 24.81 17.43
C ARG A 280 9.16 23.56 17.88
N ASN A 281 8.53 22.38 17.81
CA ASN A 281 9.10 21.15 18.35
C ASN A 281 9.91 20.35 17.32
N TYR A 282 9.57 20.46 16.02
CA TYR A 282 10.13 19.64 14.94
C TYR A 282 10.72 20.45 13.78
N GLY A 283 10.49 21.77 13.73
CA GLY A 283 10.94 22.63 12.63
C GLY A 283 9.97 22.67 11.43
N GLY A 284 10.19 23.62 10.53
CA GLY A 284 9.33 23.83 9.35
C GLY A 284 9.44 22.73 8.28
N GLU A 285 10.51 21.94 8.29
CA GLU A 285 10.72 20.85 7.34
C GLU A 285 9.75 19.68 7.54
N CYS A 286 9.11 19.60 8.72
CA CYS A 286 8.09 18.61 9.04
C CYS A 286 6.97 18.57 7.98
N PHE A 287 6.53 19.73 7.47
CA PHE A 287 5.44 19.82 6.48
C PHE A 287 5.81 19.37 5.07
N THR A 288 7.08 19.10 4.83
CA THR A 288 7.58 18.59 3.55
C THR A 288 7.93 17.10 3.60
N CYS A 289 7.84 16.48 4.78
CA CYS A 289 8.09 15.06 4.94
C CYS A 289 6.92 14.23 4.35
N PRO A 290 7.19 13.24 3.47
CA PRO A 290 6.17 12.33 2.96
C PRO A 290 5.42 11.55 4.07
N GLY A 291 6.06 11.36 5.23
CA GLY A 291 5.52 10.65 6.38
C GLY A 291 4.38 11.38 7.09
N MET A 292 4.31 12.72 7.00
CA MET A 292 3.34 13.54 7.73
C MET A 292 1.87 13.11 7.52
N ALA A 293 1.53 12.63 6.32
CA ALA A 293 0.15 12.25 6.00
C ALA A 293 -0.33 11.00 6.75
N VAL A 294 0.60 10.17 7.23
CA VAL A 294 0.31 8.83 7.75
C VAL A 294 0.90 8.57 9.14
N GLU A 295 1.91 9.32 9.55
CA GLU A 295 2.54 9.21 10.87
C GLU A 295 1.62 9.71 11.99
N THR A 296 1.58 8.97 13.09
CA THR A 296 0.88 9.41 14.31
C THR A 296 1.70 10.41 15.10
N ILE A 297 1.06 11.14 16.02
CA ILE A 297 1.76 12.07 16.93
C ILE A 297 2.82 11.33 17.75
N GLU A 298 2.52 10.13 18.23
CA GLU A 298 3.48 9.30 18.97
C GLU A 298 4.68 8.89 18.12
N GLN A 299 4.43 8.40 16.91
CA GLN A 299 5.49 8.00 15.98
C GLN A 299 6.42 9.17 15.66
N THR A 300 5.82 10.35 15.40
CA THR A 300 6.56 11.57 15.12
C THR A 300 7.40 12.00 16.33
N ALA A 301 6.82 12.03 17.53
CA ALA A 301 7.54 12.42 18.75
C ALA A 301 8.73 11.49 19.02
N ASN A 302 8.53 10.18 18.90
CA ASN A 302 9.58 9.19 19.11
C ASN A 302 10.72 9.30 18.08
N MET A 303 10.40 9.57 16.81
CA MET A 303 11.41 9.80 15.77
C MET A 303 12.32 11.01 16.06
N HIS A 304 11.81 12.00 16.78
CA HIS A 304 12.54 13.22 17.14
C HIS A 304 13.07 13.20 18.59
N ASN A 305 13.08 12.04 19.26
CA ASN A 305 13.48 11.88 20.66
C ASN A 305 12.75 12.86 21.60
N LYS A 306 11.49 13.17 21.30
CA LYS A 306 10.59 13.97 22.14
C LYS A 306 9.65 13.06 22.89
N LYS A 307 9.21 13.47 24.08
CA LYS A 307 8.22 12.73 24.85
C LYS A 307 6.84 12.94 24.23
N PRO A 308 6.13 11.87 23.81
CA PRO A 308 4.83 11.99 23.13
C PRO A 308 3.77 12.71 23.96
N GLU A 309 3.76 12.49 25.27
CA GLU A 309 2.79 13.05 26.22
C GLU A 309 2.91 14.57 26.33
N GLU A 310 4.13 15.10 26.44
CA GLU A 310 4.39 16.54 26.52
C GLU A 310 3.92 17.26 25.25
N ILE A 311 4.14 16.66 24.08
CA ILE A 311 3.68 17.21 22.80
C ILE A 311 2.16 17.17 22.67
N LEU A 312 1.53 16.09 23.13
CA LEU A 312 0.08 15.94 23.10
C LEU A 312 -0.61 17.00 23.97
N ASP A 313 -0.05 17.30 25.14
CA ASP A 313 -0.59 18.31 26.05
C ASP A 313 -0.52 19.72 25.45
N GLU A 314 0.58 20.05 24.78
CA GLU A 314 0.72 21.31 24.04
C GLU A 314 -0.31 21.43 22.91
N ILE A 315 -0.48 20.36 22.13
CA ILE A 315 -1.47 20.29 21.03
C ILE A 315 -2.88 20.49 21.58
N ASN A 316 -3.26 19.73 22.61
CA ASN A 316 -4.60 19.81 23.19
C ASN A 316 -4.86 21.16 23.86
N THR A 317 -3.83 21.83 24.38
CA THR A 317 -3.95 23.21 24.90
C THR A 317 -4.31 24.20 23.79
N ILE A 318 -3.66 24.10 22.63
CA ILE A 318 -3.99 24.94 21.45
C ILE A 318 -5.38 24.62 20.93
N VAL A 319 -5.74 23.34 20.83
CA VAL A 319 -7.08 22.90 20.40
C VAL A 319 -8.17 23.47 21.32
N LYS A 320 -8.01 23.38 22.64
CA LYS A 320 -8.96 23.96 23.61
C LYS A 320 -9.09 25.47 23.45
N LYS A 321 -7.97 26.19 23.25
CA LYS A 321 -7.95 27.64 23.02
C LYS A 321 -8.62 28.05 21.69
N ALA A 322 -8.50 27.21 20.66
CA ALA A 322 -9.15 27.42 19.37
C ALA A 322 -10.67 27.18 19.49
N LEU A 323 -11.09 26.15 20.22
CA LEU A 323 -12.50 25.85 20.47
C LEU A 323 -13.19 26.89 21.37
N SER A 324 -12.47 27.53 22.29
CA SER A 324 -13.03 28.60 23.14
C SER A 324 -13.19 29.96 22.43
N LYS A 325 -12.66 30.10 21.21
CA LYS A 325 -12.73 31.33 20.40
C LYS A 325 -13.72 31.24 19.23
N ALA A 326 -14.31 30.06 19.00
CA ALA A 326 -15.31 29.79 17.98
C ALA A 326 -16.72 29.85 18.59
#